data_AF-A0A835RAG1-F1
#
_entry.id   AF-A0A835RAG1-F1
#
_cell.length_a   1.000
_cell.length_b   1.000
_cell.length_c   1.000
_cell.angle_alpha   90.00
_cell.angle_beta   90.00
_cell.angle_gamma   90.00
#
_symmetry.space_group_name_H-M   'P 1'
#
loop_
_entity.id
_entity.type
_entity.pdbx_description
1 polymer ?
#
loop_
_entity_poly.entity_id
_entity_poly.type
_entity_poly.pdbx_seq_one_letter_code
_entity_poly.pdbx_strand_id
1 'polypeptide(L)'
;MLSASIPPSNYSLTSVLKACADLSAAHLGRILHSHVVSTGFNLDRYVQTALLVFYAKHGDLVIARKLFDRMPERTLVAWNAMISGYEQNGHADAAIEHFHLMREQGIHPDSATLAIVLSACAQGGALHLGQSIHDHRG
;
A
#
# COMPACT_ATOMS: atom_id res chain seq x y z
N MET A 1 -26.73 -25.34 7.88
CA MET A 1 -26.49 -25.05 9.31
C MET A 1 -25.01 -24.76 9.51
N LEU A 2 -24.57 -23.52 9.26
CA LEU A 2 -23.18 -23.09 9.45
C LEU A 2 -22.99 -22.68 10.92
N SER A 3 -22.78 -23.65 11.81
CA SER A 3 -22.44 -23.41 13.21
C SER A 3 -21.05 -23.94 13.52
N ALA A 4 -20.05 -23.15 13.14
CA ALA A 4 -18.74 -23.12 13.80
C ALA A 4 -18.13 -21.75 13.48
N SER A 5 -18.49 -20.73 14.26
CA SER A 5 -17.71 -19.48 14.28
C SER A 5 -16.42 -19.77 15.02
N ILE A 6 -15.48 -20.42 14.33
CA ILE A 6 -14.08 -20.40 14.71
C ILE A 6 -13.68 -18.93 14.58
N PRO A 7 -13.22 -18.27 15.66
CA PRO A 7 -12.74 -16.90 15.57
C PRO A 7 -11.68 -16.85 14.45
N PRO A 8 -11.79 -15.91 13.50
CA PRO A 8 -10.90 -15.90 12.35
C PRO A 8 -9.46 -15.80 12.85
N SER A 9 -8.62 -16.73 12.42
CA SER A 9 -7.19 -16.65 12.69
C SER A 9 -6.59 -15.45 11.93
N ASN A 10 -5.43 -14.98 12.35
CA ASN A 10 -4.66 -13.99 11.59
C ASN A 10 -4.43 -14.41 10.12
N TYR A 11 -4.29 -15.72 9.84
CA TYR A 11 -4.23 -16.26 8.47
C TYR A 11 -5.55 -16.09 7.69
N SER A 12 -6.69 -16.33 8.32
CA SER A 12 -7.99 -16.10 7.69
C SER A 12 -8.21 -14.62 7.39
N LEU A 13 -7.80 -13.73 8.29
CA LEU A 13 -7.90 -12.28 8.08
C LEU A 13 -7.01 -11.78 6.94
N THR A 14 -5.76 -12.22 6.89
CA THR A 14 -4.81 -11.81 5.83
C THR A 14 -5.23 -12.31 4.45
N SER A 15 -5.72 -13.54 4.35
CA SER A 15 -6.22 -14.10 3.08
C SER A 15 -7.46 -13.38 2.57
N VAL A 16 -8.44 -13.11 3.43
CA VAL A 16 -9.65 -12.35 3.05
C VAL A 16 -9.31 -10.90 2.71
N LEU A 17 -8.43 -10.24 3.47
CA LEU A 17 -7.97 -8.88 3.14
C LEU A 17 -7.27 -8.83 1.79
N LYS A 18 -6.44 -9.82 1.47
CA LYS A 18 -5.80 -9.92 0.16
C LYS A 18 -6.84 -10.11 -0.95
N ALA A 19 -7.82 -10.99 -0.76
CA ALA A 19 -8.91 -11.14 -1.72
C ALA A 19 -9.70 -9.83 -1.91
N CYS A 20 -9.96 -9.09 -0.84
CA CYS A 20 -10.61 -7.78 -0.92
C CYS A 20 -9.76 -6.78 -1.71
N ALA A 21 -8.44 -6.80 -1.52
CA ALA A 21 -7.47 -5.97 -2.21
C ALA A 21 -7.43 -6.26 -3.72
N ASP A 22 -7.58 -7.54 -4.10
CA ASP A 22 -7.50 -7.98 -5.49
C ASP A 22 -8.87 -7.89 -6.22
N LEU A 23 -9.99 -7.93 -5.50
CA LEU A 23 -11.36 -7.83 -6.04
C LEU A 23 -11.96 -6.41 -5.95
N SER A 24 -11.17 -5.41 -5.58
CA SER A 24 -11.63 -4.03 -5.37
C SER A 24 -12.82 -3.90 -4.40
N ALA A 25 -12.91 -4.81 -3.42
CA ALA A 25 -14.01 -4.89 -2.47
C ALA A 25 -13.80 -3.94 -1.28
N ALA A 26 -13.75 -2.63 -1.55
CA ALA A 26 -13.38 -1.60 -0.57
C ALA A 26 -14.24 -1.63 0.70
N HIS A 27 -15.54 -1.85 0.55
CA HIS A 27 -16.48 -1.90 1.68
C HIS A 27 -16.15 -3.05 2.64
N LEU A 28 -15.92 -4.25 2.12
CA LEU A 28 -15.61 -5.43 2.93
C LEU A 28 -14.27 -5.27 3.66
N GLY A 29 -13.25 -4.72 3.00
CA GLY A 29 -11.97 -4.46 3.66
C GLY A 29 -12.04 -3.44 4.80
N ARG A 30 -12.92 -2.44 4.71
CA ARG A 30 -13.17 -1.48 5.82
C ARG A 30 -13.90 -2.14 7.00
N ILE A 31 -14.85 -3.04 6.73
CA ILE A 31 -15.50 -3.85 7.77
C ILE A 31 -14.45 -4.73 8.46
N LEU A 32 -13.58 -5.39 7.69
CA LEU A 32 -12.51 -6.22 8.23
C LEU A 32 -11.51 -5.42 9.05
N HIS A 33 -11.13 -4.22 8.63
CA HIS A 33 -10.27 -3.36 9.45
C HIS A 33 -10.92 -3.02 10.80
N SER A 34 -12.22 -2.69 10.81
CA SER A 34 -12.95 -2.44 12.06
C SER A 34 -12.95 -3.68 12.96
N HIS A 35 -13.14 -4.88 12.39
CA HIS A 35 -13.07 -6.14 13.10
C HIS A 35 -11.67 -6.41 13.68
N VAL A 36 -10.60 -6.19 12.88
CA VAL A 36 -9.20 -6.33 13.29
C VAL A 36 -8.88 -5.44 14.50
N VAL A 37 -9.36 -4.19 14.50
CA VAL A 37 -9.17 -3.27 15.63
C VAL A 37 -9.94 -3.76 16.86
N SER A 38 -11.19 -4.19 16.70
CA SER A 38 -12.02 -4.66 17.82
C SER A 38 -11.51 -5.94 18.49
N THR A 39 -10.75 -6.76 17.77
CA THR A 39 -10.24 -8.07 18.23
C THR A 39 -8.78 -8.02 18.67
N GLY A 40 -8.09 -6.88 18.54
CA GLY A 40 -6.68 -6.73 18.90
C GLY A 40 -5.68 -7.29 17.89
N PHE A 41 -6.15 -7.85 16.76
CA PHE A 41 -5.26 -8.32 15.68
C PHE A 41 -4.53 -7.18 14.97
N ASN A 42 -4.85 -5.92 15.26
CA ASN A 42 -4.12 -4.77 14.73
C ASN A 42 -2.65 -4.73 15.18
N LEU A 43 -2.23 -5.54 16.16
CA LEU A 43 -0.84 -5.69 16.58
C LEU A 43 -0.09 -6.78 15.79
N ASP A 44 -0.81 -7.63 15.04
CA ASP A 44 -0.20 -8.68 14.23
C ASP A 44 0.44 -8.09 12.96
N ARG A 45 1.73 -8.38 12.77
CA ARG A 45 2.55 -7.87 11.65
C ARG A 45 1.98 -8.22 10.27
N TYR A 46 1.47 -9.43 10.11
CA TYR A 46 0.95 -9.90 8.83
C TYR A 46 -0.39 -9.21 8.53
N VAL A 47 -1.25 -9.06 9.54
CA VAL A 47 -2.52 -8.35 9.41
C VAL A 47 -2.29 -6.87 9.10
N GLN A 48 -1.35 -6.20 9.77
CA GLN A 48 -0.98 -4.81 9.46
C GLN A 48 -0.49 -4.67 8.01
N THR A 49 0.37 -5.58 7.55
CA THR A 49 0.90 -5.56 6.18
C THR A 49 -0.22 -5.78 5.15
N ALA A 50 -1.15 -6.70 5.43
CA ALA A 50 -2.30 -6.95 4.56
C ALA A 50 -3.25 -5.74 4.48
N LEU A 51 -3.51 -5.07 5.61
CA LEU A 51 -4.29 -3.83 5.65
C LEU A 51 -3.61 -2.71 4.87
N LEU A 52 -2.30 -2.55 5.04
CA LEU A 52 -1.51 -1.57 4.28
C LEU A 52 -1.64 -1.79 2.78
N VAL A 53 -1.40 -3.02 2.31
CA VAL A 53 -1.54 -3.39 0.88
C VAL A 53 -2.96 -3.11 0.39
N PHE A 54 -3.97 -3.47 1.18
CA PHE A 54 -5.37 -3.21 0.85
C PHE A 54 -5.65 -1.72 0.66
N TYR A 55 -5.25 -0.87 1.61
CA TYR A 55 -5.51 0.57 1.53
C TYR A 55 -4.71 1.27 0.43
N ALA A 56 -3.44 0.88 0.23
CA ALA A 56 -2.61 1.42 -0.84
C ALA A 56 -3.20 1.14 -2.24
N LYS A 57 -3.64 -0.10 -2.48
CA LYS A 57 -4.29 -0.48 -3.75
C LYS A 57 -5.62 0.23 -4.01
N HIS A 58 -6.33 0.63 -2.96
CA HIS A 58 -7.60 1.36 -3.07
C HIS A 58 -7.44 2.88 -3.05
N GLY A 59 -6.20 3.39 -3.08
CA GLY A 59 -5.92 4.83 -3.14
C GLY A 59 -6.15 5.58 -1.82
N ASP A 60 -6.48 4.91 -0.73
CA ASP A 60 -6.61 5.54 0.59
C ASP A 60 -5.22 5.66 1.25
N LEU A 61 -4.37 6.47 0.62
CA LEU A 61 -2.97 6.64 0.99
C LEU A 61 -2.80 7.24 2.39
N VAL A 62 -3.80 7.95 2.90
CA VAL A 62 -3.80 8.49 4.26
C VAL A 62 -3.81 7.36 5.29
N ILE A 63 -4.70 6.37 5.12
CA ILE A 63 -4.75 5.23 6.04
C ILE A 63 -3.56 4.30 5.81
N ALA A 64 -3.19 4.04 4.56
CA ALA A 64 -2.00 3.24 4.23
C ALA A 64 -0.75 3.83 4.90
N ARG A 65 -0.51 5.14 4.77
CA ARG A 65 0.63 5.81 5.40
C ARG A 65 0.61 5.69 6.92
N LYS A 66 -0.54 5.88 7.57
CA LYS A 66 -0.68 5.70 9.03
C LYS A 66 -0.33 4.28 9.49
N LEU A 67 -0.73 3.26 8.72
CA LEU A 67 -0.37 1.86 9.02
C LEU A 67 1.13 1.64 8.85
N PHE A 68 1.70 2.12 7.75
CA PHE A 68 3.13 2.04 7.46
C PHE A 68 3.99 2.74 8.52
N ASP A 69 3.58 3.92 8.99
CA ASP A 69 4.31 4.69 10.01
C ASP A 69 4.31 3.99 11.38
N ARG A 70 3.25 3.23 11.69
CA ARG A 70 3.11 2.48 12.95
C ARG A 70 3.88 1.16 12.97
N MET A 71 4.36 0.67 11.84
CA MET A 71 5.14 -0.57 11.79
C MET A 71 6.52 -0.34 12.42
N PRO A 72 6.90 -1.11 13.46
CA PRO A 72 8.23 -0.99 14.06
C PRO A 72 9.33 -1.44 13.10
N GLU A 73 9.05 -2.46 12.30
CA GLU A 73 9.92 -2.98 11.24
C GLU A 73 9.11 -3.08 9.95
N ARG A 74 9.54 -2.37 8.91
CA ARG A 74 8.88 -2.37 7.60
C ARG A 74 9.52 -3.44 6.72
N THR A 75 8.71 -4.40 6.31
CA THR A 75 9.14 -5.44 5.37
C THR A 75 9.26 -4.89 3.95
N LEU A 76 9.99 -5.59 3.08
CA LEU A 76 10.05 -5.28 1.64
C LEU A 76 8.65 -5.17 1.01
N VAL A 77 7.72 -6.02 1.44
CA VAL A 77 6.31 -5.98 0.98
C VAL A 77 5.63 -4.68 1.39
N ALA A 78 5.84 -4.19 2.62
CA ALA A 78 5.27 -2.93 3.08
C ALA A 78 5.83 -1.72 2.30
N TRP A 79 7.13 -1.72 2.01
CA TRP A 79 7.76 -0.70 1.15
C TRP A 79 7.18 -0.72 -0.26
N ASN A 80 7.15 -1.90 -0.91
CA ASN A 80 6.61 -2.04 -2.25
C ASN A 80 5.13 -1.63 -2.31
N ALA A 81 4.34 -1.91 -1.27
CA ALA A 81 2.96 -1.47 -1.18
C ALA A 81 2.83 0.06 -1.14
N MET A 82 3.64 0.76 -0.34
CA MET A 82 3.61 2.23 -0.29
C MET A 82 4.09 2.86 -1.59
N ILE A 83 5.23 2.41 -2.12
CA ILE A 83 5.80 2.95 -3.38
C ILE A 83 4.81 2.74 -4.53
N SER A 84 4.24 1.52 -4.65
CA SER A 84 3.22 1.22 -5.66
C SER A 84 1.94 2.02 -5.45
N GLY A 85 1.52 2.22 -4.20
CA GLY A 85 0.35 3.03 -3.88
C GLY A 85 0.52 4.48 -4.36
N TYR A 86 1.68 5.10 -4.12
CA TYR A 86 1.95 6.45 -4.62
C TYR A 86 2.00 6.50 -6.15
N GLU A 87 2.72 5.57 -6.77
CA GLU A 87 2.84 5.50 -8.24
C GLU A 87 1.47 5.35 -8.92
N GLN A 88 0.65 4.39 -8.49
CA GLN A 88 -0.67 4.15 -9.09
C GLN A 88 -1.67 5.29 -8.90
N ASN A 89 -1.45 6.16 -7.92
CA ASN A 89 -2.31 7.31 -7.63
C ASN A 89 -1.69 8.63 -8.13
N GLY A 90 -0.69 8.57 -9.02
CA GLY A 90 -0.12 9.75 -9.68
C GLY A 90 0.81 10.59 -8.80
N HIS A 91 1.29 10.05 -7.69
CA HIS A 91 2.22 10.71 -6.77
C HIS A 91 3.66 10.23 -7.01
N ALA A 92 4.16 10.43 -8.23
CA ALA A 92 5.47 9.95 -8.65
C ALA A 92 6.62 10.39 -7.73
N ASP A 93 6.65 11.67 -7.33
CA ASP A 93 7.69 12.21 -6.45
C ASP A 93 7.71 11.50 -5.09
N ALA A 94 6.54 11.26 -4.51
CA ALA A 94 6.42 10.54 -3.25
C ALA A 94 6.87 9.07 -3.39
N ALA A 95 6.57 8.42 -4.51
CA ALA A 95 7.05 7.06 -4.78
C ALA A 95 8.59 7.01 -4.82
N ILE A 96 9.23 7.97 -5.51
CA ILE A 96 10.69 8.07 -5.63
C ILE A 96 11.32 8.40 -4.26
N GLU A 97 10.74 9.34 -3.51
CA GLU A 97 11.18 9.67 -2.14
C GLU A 97 11.18 8.43 -1.23
N HIS A 98 10.11 7.63 -1.28
CA HIS A 98 10.03 6.41 -0.47
C HIS A 98 11.02 5.33 -0.91
N PHE A 99 11.34 5.24 -2.21
CA PHE A 99 12.41 4.38 -2.69
C PHE A 99 13.79 4.79 -2.13
N HIS A 100 14.08 6.10 -2.06
CA HIS A 100 15.31 6.58 -1.43
C HIS A 100 15.35 6.25 0.06
N LEU A 101 14.26 6.54 0.78
CA LEU A 101 14.16 6.25 2.21
C LEU A 101 14.31 4.76 2.53
N MET A 102 13.72 3.88 1.70
CA MET A 102 13.89 2.43 1.79
C MET A 102 15.37 2.02 1.77
N ARG A 103 16.14 2.60 0.84
CA ARG A 103 17.57 2.32 0.68
C ARG A 103 18.41 2.89 1.82
N GLU A 104 18.07 4.09 2.30
CA GLU A 104 18.71 4.71 3.46
C GLU A 104 18.53 3.88 4.74
N GLN A 105 17.39 3.20 4.87
CA GLN A 105 17.11 2.26 5.95
C GLN A 105 17.76 0.87 5.74
N GLY A 106 18.61 0.72 4.72
CA GLY A 106 19.33 -0.52 4.44
C GLY A 106 18.46 -1.63 3.84
N ILE A 107 17.23 -1.33 3.40
CA ILE A 107 16.37 -2.31 2.74
C ILE A 107 16.72 -2.34 1.26
N HIS A 108 17.11 -3.51 0.76
CA HIS A 108 17.47 -3.68 -0.64
C HIS A 108 16.24 -3.82 -1.54
N PRO A 109 16.09 -2.95 -2.55
CA PRO A 109 15.05 -3.06 -3.58
C PRO A 109 15.14 -4.38 -4.35
N ASP A 110 13.99 -4.97 -4.69
CA ASP A 110 13.91 -6.11 -5.59
C ASP A 110 13.48 -5.68 -7.01
N SER A 111 13.36 -6.67 -7.91
CA SER A 111 12.93 -6.41 -9.29
C SER A 111 11.55 -5.76 -9.38
N ALA A 112 10.63 -6.09 -8.46
CA ALA A 112 9.32 -5.47 -8.39
C ALA A 112 9.43 -4.01 -7.94
N THR A 113 10.24 -3.71 -6.93
CA THR A 113 10.52 -2.33 -6.49
C THR A 113 11.04 -1.50 -7.65
N LEU A 114 12.03 -2.00 -8.39
CA LEU A 114 12.65 -1.28 -9.50
C LEU A 114 11.67 -1.03 -10.65
N ALA A 115 10.80 -2.00 -10.96
CA ALA A 115 9.76 -1.82 -11.97
C ALA A 115 8.77 -0.72 -11.61
N ILE A 116 8.33 -0.66 -10.34
CA ILE A 116 7.42 0.38 -9.85
C ILE A 116 8.09 1.76 -9.95
N VAL A 117 9.35 1.88 -9.50
CA VAL A 117 10.07 3.17 -9.53
C VAL A 117 10.31 3.65 -10.96
N LEU A 118 10.64 2.76 -11.89
CA LEU A 118 10.77 3.12 -13.31
C LEU A 118 9.44 3.65 -13.88
N SER A 119 8.31 3.03 -13.51
CA SER A 119 6.98 3.52 -13.90
C SER A 119 6.72 4.92 -13.34
N ALA A 120 7.01 5.15 -12.06
CA ALA A 120 6.88 6.46 -11.41
C ALA A 120 7.73 7.54 -12.11
N CYS A 121 8.99 7.23 -12.45
CA CYS A 121 9.87 8.14 -13.19
C CYS A 121 9.29 8.53 -14.56
N ALA A 122 8.74 7.54 -15.30
CA ALA A 122 8.12 7.79 -16.59
C ALA A 122 6.88 8.71 -16.46
N GLN A 123 6.05 8.49 -15.44
CA GLN A 123 4.89 9.33 -15.15
C GLN A 123 5.29 10.76 -14.78
N GLY A 124 6.27 10.93 -13.89
CA GLY A 124 6.78 12.26 -13.51
C GLY A 124 7.33 13.04 -14.71
N GLY A 125 8.10 12.38 -15.58
CA GLY A 125 8.61 12.98 -16.81
C GLY A 125 7.50 13.40 -17.78
N ALA A 126 6.46 12.58 -17.94
CA ALA A 126 5.31 12.90 -18.78
C ALA A 126 4.51 14.10 -18.24
N LEU A 127 4.33 14.18 -16.92
CA LEU A 127 3.65 15.31 -16.26
C LEU A 127 4.39 16.61 -16.46
N HIS A 128 5.71 16.62 -16.25
CA HIS A 128 6.55 17.80 -16.44
C HIS A 128 6.52 18.29 -17.90
N LEU A 129 6.56 17.36 -18.87
CA LEU A 129 6.42 17.71 -20.29
C LEU A 129 5.04 18.35 -20.58
N GLY A 130 3.97 17.77 -20.05
CA GLY A 130 2.60 18.31 -20.21
C GLY A 130 2.46 19.73 -19.65
N GLN A 131 3.05 20.00 -18.49
CA GLN A 131 3.08 21.35 -17.89
C GLN A 131 3.84 22.33 -18.78
N SER A 132 5.02 21.96 -19.29
CA SER A 132 5.80 22.84 -20.17
C SER A 132 5.04 23.25 -21.44
N ILE A 133 4.21 22.36 -22.01
CA ILE A 133 3.39 22.66 -23.19
C ILE A 133 2.26 23.63 -22.84
N HIS A 134 1.66 23.49 -21.64
CA HIS A 134 0.61 24.39 -21.17
C HIS A 134 1.15 25.82 -20.98
N ASP A 135 2.33 25.94 -20.38
CA ASP A 135 2.97 27.23 -20.08
C ASP A 135 3.42 27.98 -21.35
N HIS A 136 3.63 27.30 -22.48
CA HIS A 136 3.97 27.92 -23.77
C HIS A 136 2.75 28.46 -24.56
N ARG A 137 1.54 28.41 -24.00
CA ARG A 137 0.30 28.87 -24.66
C ARG A 137 -0.42 30.04 -23.97
N GLY A 138 0.18 30.68 -22.96
CA GLY A 138 -0.31 31.93 -22.35
C GLY A 138 0.60 33.11 -22.65
#